data_AF-A0A2V4DV80-F1
#
_entry.id   AF-A0A2V4DV80-F1
#
_cell.length_a   1.000
_cell.length_b   1.000
_cell.length_c   1.000
_cell.angle_alpha   90.00
_cell.angle_beta   90.00
_cell.angle_gamma   90.00
#
_symmetry.space_group_name_H-M   'P 1'
#
loop_
_entity.id
_entity.type
_entity.pdbx_description
1 polymer ?
#
loop_
_entity_poly.entity_id
_entity_poly.type
_entity_poly.pdbx_seq_one_letter_code
_entity_poly.pdbx_strand_id
1 'polypeptide(L)'
;MKTLDQQVANNHERAYCNMMRTTTAKDKRDAEINSLAKSLRKDMSDDDYFKMENIILEIFGEKYIDSDGVEEALETLFNIKATSLINNQKACY
;
A
#
# COMPACT_ATOMS: atom_id res chain seq x y z
N MET A 1 6.30 -31.90 -34.02
CA MET A 1 4.98 -31.63 -33.40
C MET A 1 5.09 -31.99 -31.93
N LYS A 2 4.85 -31.06 -30.99
CA LYS A 2 4.89 -31.36 -29.54
C LYS A 2 3.67 -32.21 -29.17
N THR A 3 3.83 -33.18 -28.28
CA THR A 3 2.69 -33.98 -27.79
C THR A 3 1.75 -33.12 -26.96
N LEU A 4 0.49 -33.55 -26.79
CA LEU A 4 -0.50 -32.84 -25.99
C LEU A 4 0.01 -32.61 -24.55
N ASP A 5 0.65 -33.63 -23.97
CA ASP A 5 1.24 -33.56 -22.62
C ASP A 5 2.36 -32.51 -22.54
N GLN A 6 3.20 -32.40 -23.56
CA GLN A 6 4.22 -31.36 -23.63
C GLN A 6 3.62 -29.96 -23.75
N GLN A 7 2.49 -29.79 -24.44
CA GLN A 7 1.81 -28.49 -24.54
C GLN A 7 1.17 -28.10 -23.20
N VAL A 8 0.53 -29.05 -22.52
CA VAL A 8 -0.09 -28.85 -21.21
C VAL A 8 0.97 -28.48 -20.16
N ALA A 9 2.09 -29.21 -20.10
CA ALA A 9 3.19 -28.91 -19.17
C ALA A 9 3.77 -27.50 -19.39
N ASN A 10 4.02 -27.11 -20.65
CA ASN A 10 4.49 -25.76 -20.99
C ASN A 10 3.50 -24.66 -20.58
N ASN A 11 2.19 -24.92 -20.67
CA ASN A 11 1.16 -23.97 -20.26
C ASN A 11 1.10 -23.80 -18.74
N HIS A 12 1.23 -24.90 -17.98
CA HIS A 12 1.29 -24.83 -16.52
C HIS A 12 2.52 -24.06 -16.03
N GLU A 13 3.69 -24.32 -16.62
CA GLU A 13 4.92 -23.61 -16.27
C GLU A 13 4.79 -22.10 -16.57
N ARG A 14 4.24 -21.73 -17.73
CA ARG A 14 3.96 -20.33 -18.07
C ARG A 14 2.98 -19.68 -17.10
N ALA A 15 1.92 -20.36 -16.71
CA ALA A 15 0.96 -19.85 -15.73
C ALA A 15 1.63 -19.60 -14.38
N TYR A 16 2.44 -20.54 -13.91
CA TYR A 16 3.20 -20.41 -12.67
C TYR A 16 4.19 -19.24 -12.71
N CYS A 17 4.98 -19.11 -13.77
CA CYS A 17 5.91 -17.99 -13.94
C CYS A 17 5.18 -16.64 -13.95
N ASN A 18 4.03 -16.55 -14.62
CA ASN A 18 3.21 -15.33 -14.64
C ASN A 18 2.65 -14.99 -13.27
N MET A 19 2.18 -15.98 -12.51
CA MET A 19 1.72 -15.79 -11.14
C MET A 19 2.85 -15.26 -10.25
N MET A 20 4.01 -15.93 -10.26
CA MET A 20 5.18 -15.51 -9.46
C MET A 20 5.61 -14.09 -9.81
N ARG A 21 5.70 -13.75 -11.11
CA ARG A 21 6.05 -12.40 -11.55
C ARG A 21 5.04 -11.36 -11.07
N THR A 22 3.75 -11.69 -11.09
CA THR A 22 2.68 -10.81 -10.62
C THR A 22 2.77 -10.59 -9.11
N THR A 23 2.98 -11.66 -8.33
CA THR A 23 3.18 -11.58 -6.89
C THR A 23 4.40 -10.74 -6.54
N THR A 24 5.56 -11.00 -7.15
CA THR A 24 6.78 -10.21 -6.93
C THR A 24 6.59 -8.73 -7.26
N ALA A 25 5.87 -8.42 -8.35
CA ALA A 25 5.58 -7.04 -8.72
C ALA A 25 4.65 -6.36 -7.70
N LYS A 26 3.68 -7.10 -7.14
CA LYS A 26 2.80 -6.62 -6.07
C LYS A 26 3.59 -6.39 -4.79
N ASP A 27 4.39 -7.35 -4.34
CA ASP A 27 5.19 -7.25 -3.12
C ASP A 27 6.14 -6.05 -3.17
N LYS A 28 6.78 -5.83 -4.34
CA LYS A 28 7.62 -4.65 -4.56
C LYS A 28 6.83 -3.35 -4.44
N ARG A 29 5.63 -3.30 -5.03
CA ARG A 29 4.76 -2.12 -4.95
C ARG A 29 4.31 -1.86 -3.51
N ASP A 30 3.93 -2.90 -2.78
CA ASP A 30 3.50 -2.78 -1.38
C ASP A 30 4.67 -2.31 -0.50
N ALA A 31 5.89 -2.77 -0.76
CA ALA A 31 7.10 -2.28 -0.10
C ALA A 31 7.39 -0.80 -0.42
N GLU A 32 7.22 -0.37 -1.68
CA GLU A 32 7.36 1.04 -2.10
C GLU A 32 6.33 1.94 -1.39
N ILE A 33 5.06 1.51 -1.33
CA ILE A 33 3.98 2.24 -0.63
C ILE A 33 4.33 2.39 0.85
N ASN A 34 4.66 1.28 1.53
CA ASN A 34 5.00 1.27 2.95
C ASN A 34 6.22 2.15 3.26
N SER A 35 7.23 2.13 2.40
CA SER A 35 8.42 2.97 2.57
C SER A 35 8.08 4.46 2.45
N LEU A 36 7.25 4.83 1.46
CA LEU A 36 6.85 6.22 1.26
C LEU A 36 5.93 6.70 2.38
N ALA A 37 4.96 5.89 2.80
CA ALA A 37 4.07 6.20 3.91
C ALA A 37 4.85 6.50 5.20
N LYS A 38 5.86 5.67 5.51
CA LYS A 38 6.76 5.90 6.65
C LYS A 38 7.55 7.20 6.54
N SER A 39 8.02 7.56 5.35
CA SER A 39 8.69 8.86 5.13
C SER A 39 7.72 10.01 5.38
N LEU A 40 6.52 9.96 4.81
CA LEU A 40 5.50 11.00 5.00
C LEU A 40 5.12 11.19 6.47
N ARG A 41 5.00 10.10 7.23
CA ARG A 41 4.76 10.14 8.68
C ARG A 41 5.92 10.80 9.43
N LYS A 42 7.16 10.46 9.06
CA LYS A 42 8.38 11.02 9.67
C LYS A 42 8.56 12.51 9.36
N ASP A 43 8.16 12.94 8.18
CA ASP A 43 8.27 14.32 7.72
C ASP A 43 7.14 15.22 8.27
N MET A 44 6.12 14.64 8.92
CA MET A 44 5.04 15.37 9.56
C MET A 44 5.53 16.07 10.83
N SER A 45 5.14 17.34 11.00
CA SER A 45 5.42 18.10 12.21
C SER A 45 4.51 17.68 13.37
N ASP A 46 4.95 17.88 14.61
CA ASP A 46 4.13 17.63 15.80
C ASP A 46 2.83 18.47 15.76
N ASP A 47 2.91 19.73 15.31
CA ASP A 47 1.74 20.60 15.16
C ASP A 47 0.71 20.03 14.17
N ASP A 48 1.17 19.46 13.05
CA ASP A 48 0.27 18.85 12.07
C ASP A 48 -0.26 17.50 12.54
N TYR A 49 0.53 16.75 13.30
CA TYR A 49 0.05 15.57 14.01
C TYR A 49 -1.11 15.93 14.95
N PHE A 50 -0.93 16.92 15.83
CA PHE A 50 -1.98 17.34 16.76
C PHE A 50 -3.26 17.82 16.06
N LYS A 51 -3.13 18.53 14.93
CA LYS A 51 -4.31 18.92 14.14
C LYS A 51 -5.04 17.69 13.61
N MET A 52 -4.32 16.71 13.07
CA MET A 52 -4.91 15.50 12.51
C MET A 52 -5.52 14.60 13.58
N GLU A 53 -4.86 14.46 14.73
CA GLU A 53 -5.38 13.77 15.92
C GLU A 53 -6.70 14.38 16.37
N ASN A 54 -6.77 15.70 16.51
CA ASN A 54 -8.02 16.39 16.87
C ASN A 54 -9.12 16.15 15.83
N ILE A 55 -8.82 16.22 14.52
CA ILE A 55 -9.80 15.93 13.47
C ILE A 55 -10.32 14.49 13.57
N ILE A 56 -9.43 13.52 13.81
CA ILE A 56 -9.81 12.11 13.95
C ILE A 56 -10.70 11.92 15.18
N LEU A 57 -10.31 12.50 16.31
CA LEU A 57 -11.09 12.46 17.56
C LEU A 57 -12.46 13.16 17.42
N GLU A 58 -12.55 14.26 16.68
CA GLU A 58 -13.81 14.95 16.39
C GLU A 58 -14.76 14.10 15.54
N ILE A 59 -14.23 13.37 14.54
CA ILE A 59 -15.03 12.56 13.63
C ILE A 59 -15.54 11.29 14.31
N PHE A 60 -14.65 10.57 14.99
CA PHE A 60 -14.99 9.28 15.61
C PHE A 60 -15.54 9.42 17.02
N GLY A 61 -15.27 10.56 17.68
CA GLY A 61 -15.57 10.82 19.08
C GLY A 61 -14.51 10.23 20.01
N GLU A 62 -14.00 11.05 20.94
CA GLU A 62 -12.99 10.66 21.96
C GLU A 62 -13.39 9.43 22.79
N LYS A 63 -14.69 9.10 22.84
CA LYS A 63 -15.20 7.92 23.54
C LYS A 63 -14.94 6.60 22.79
N TYR A 64 -14.72 6.66 21.48
CA TYR A 64 -14.71 5.50 20.60
C TYR A 64 -13.34 5.16 20.04
N ILE A 65 -12.38 6.07 20.13
CA ILE A 65 -11.02 5.88 19.64
C ILE A 65 -10.02 6.40 20.67
N ASP A 66 -9.01 5.59 20.96
CA ASP A 66 -7.88 5.95 21.79
C ASP A 66 -6.69 6.39 20.93
N SER A 67 -5.56 6.69 21.58
CA SER A 67 -4.35 7.13 20.88
C SER A 67 -3.83 6.08 19.89
N ASP A 68 -4.00 4.78 20.17
CA ASP A 68 -3.58 3.72 19.26
C ASP A 68 -4.45 3.73 18.00
N GLY A 69 -5.77 3.89 18.17
CA GLY A 69 -6.69 4.03 17.05
C GLY A 69 -6.44 5.28 16.20
N VAL A 70 -6.02 6.40 16.82
CA VAL A 70 -5.59 7.60 16.09
C VAL A 70 -4.37 7.30 15.22
N GLU A 71 -3.37 6.60 15.76
CA GLU A 71 -2.17 6.24 15.00
C GLU A 71 -2.48 5.26 13.86
N GLU A 72 -3.37 4.28 14.06
CA GLU A 72 -3.85 3.37 12.99
C GLU A 72 -4.57 4.13 11.86
N ALA A 73 -5.41 5.10 12.23
CA ALA A 73 -6.10 5.96 11.27
C ALA A 73 -5.09 6.81 10.48
N LEU A 74 -4.08 7.38 11.15
CA LEU A 74 -3.00 8.12 10.49
C LEU A 74 -2.18 7.23 9.55
N GLU A 75 -1.77 6.04 9.98
CA GLU A 75 -1.05 5.08 9.14
C GLU A 75 -1.85 4.75 7.86
N THR A 76 -3.16 4.53 8.01
CA THR A 76 -4.06 4.31 6.88
C THR A 76 -4.08 5.49 5.92
N LEU A 77 -4.20 6.72 6.44
CA LEU A 77 -4.18 7.95 5.63
C LEU A 77 -2.86 8.12 4.87
N PHE A 78 -1.72 7.84 5.50
CA PHE A 78 -0.41 7.91 4.85
C PHE A 78 -0.25 6.85 3.76
N ASN A 79 -0.73 5.63 3.97
CA ASN A 79 -0.73 4.59 2.95
C ASN A 79 -1.61 4.96 1.73
N ILE A 80 -2.77 5.59 1.96
CA ILE A 80 -3.63 6.12 0.90
C ILE A 80 -2.91 7.22 0.12
N LYS A 81 -2.28 8.17 0.82
CA LYS A 81 -1.53 9.26 0.20
C LYS A 81 -0.34 8.74 -0.62
N ALA A 82 0.44 7.81 -0.07
CA ALA A 82 1.56 7.18 -0.75
C ALA A 82 1.11 6.44 -2.02
N THR A 83 0.01 5.68 -1.94
CA THR A 83 -0.60 5.01 -3.09
C THR A 83 -0.99 6.00 -4.18
N SER A 84 -1.64 7.11 -3.82
CA SER A 84 -2.03 8.17 -4.75
C SER A 84 -0.81 8.79 -5.45
N LEU A 85 0.26 9.11 -4.71
CA LEU A 85 1.48 9.69 -5.27
C LEU A 85 2.17 8.74 -6.25
N ILE A 86 2.31 7.47 -5.91
CA ILE A 86 2.92 6.45 -6.78
C ILE A 86 2.08 6.27 -8.07
N ASN A 87 0.76 6.26 -7.95
CA ASN A 87 -0.13 6.14 -9.10
C ASN A 87 -0.06 7.36 -10.02
N ASN A 88 -0.02 8.57 -9.45
CA ASN A 88 0.06 9.82 -10.21
C ASN A 88 1.43 10.00 -10.89
N GLN A 89 2.53 9.59 -10.27
CA GLN A 89 3.85 9.58 -10.90
C GLN A 89 3.90 8.68 -12.14
N LYS A 90 3.16 7.57 -12.14
CA LYS A 90 3.08 6.65 -13.28
C LYS A 90 2.15 7.12 -14.40
N ALA A 91 1.33 8.16 -14.17
CA ALA A 91 0.47 8.74 -15.20
C ALA A 91 1.18 9.80 -16.07
N CYS A 92 2.39 10.24 -15.68
CA CYS A 92 3.15 11.27 -16.37
C CYS A 92 4.27 10.74 -17.29
N TYR A 93 4.32 9.43 -17.54
CA TYR A 93 5.27 8.78 -18.45
C TYR A 93 4.57 7.94 -19.51
#